data_AF-A0A0L0G3Y0-F1
#
_entry.id   AF-A0A0L0G3Y0-F1
#
_cell.length_a   1.000
_cell.length_b   1.000
_cell.length_c   1.000
_cell.angle_alpha   90.00
_cell.angle_beta   90.00
_cell.angle_gamma   90.00
#
_symmetry.space_group_name_H-M   'P 1'
#
loop_
_entity.id
_entity.type
_entity.pdbx_description
1 polymer ?
#
loop_
_entity_poly.entity_id
_entity_poly.type
_entity_poly.pdbx_seq_one_letter_code
_entity_poly.pdbx_strand_id
1 'polypeptide(L)'
;MGSNGLLVLPGDDWAVVKLGHRGIVNSVLIDTNHFKGNFPESCQVEGCLYEGSDVATLNSKGEFPGAAWMPLVTRCKLAAHEEVEKESICTTPITHLRLTIYPDGGVSRLRAYGVPC
;
A
#
# COMPACT_ATOMS: atom_id res chain seq x y z
N MET A 1 15.39 8.31 -13.86
CA MET A 1 15.38 7.92 -12.43
C MET A 1 15.26 9.18 -11.58
N GLY A 2 14.46 9.16 -10.51
CA GLY A 2 14.34 10.26 -9.57
C GLY A 2 15.57 10.42 -8.68
N SER A 3 15.63 11.50 -7.89
CA SER A 3 16.75 11.81 -6.97
C SER A 3 16.98 10.76 -5.88
N ASN A 4 15.99 9.90 -5.62
CA ASN A 4 16.03 8.78 -4.68
C ASN A 4 16.32 7.42 -5.36
N GLY A 5 16.70 7.41 -6.65
CA GLY A 5 17.01 6.18 -7.39
C GLY A 5 15.80 5.33 -7.79
N LEU A 6 14.58 5.84 -7.58
CA LEU A 6 13.32 5.20 -7.99
C LEU A 6 12.95 5.55 -9.43
N LEU A 7 12.21 4.65 -10.07
CA LEU A 7 11.69 4.90 -11.41
C LEU A 7 10.57 5.95 -11.36
N VAL A 8 10.70 7.00 -12.15
CA VAL A 8 9.68 8.05 -12.27
C VAL A 8 9.17 7.99 -13.69
N LEU A 9 8.10 7.23 -13.89
CA LEU A 9 7.32 7.18 -15.12
C LEU A 9 5.89 7.63 -14.80
N PRO A 10 5.17 8.21 -15.78
CA PRO A 10 3.74 8.43 -15.62
C PRO A 10 3.01 7.11 -15.40
N GLY A 11 2.04 7.11 -14.48
CA GLY A 11 1.23 5.94 -14.16
C GLY A 11 1.53 5.37 -12.78
N ASP A 12 0.46 4.95 -12.12
CA ASP A 12 0.46 4.16 -10.91
C ASP A 12 -0.83 3.32 -10.91
N ASP A 13 -0.71 2.09 -10.43
CA ASP A 13 -1.85 1.25 -10.11
C ASP A 13 -2.01 1.19 -8.58
N TRP A 14 -3.24 1.16 -8.12
CA TRP A 14 -3.54 1.12 -6.70
C TRP A 14 -4.67 0.15 -6.36
N ALA A 15 -4.65 -0.34 -5.13
CA ALA A 15 -5.71 -1.14 -4.55
C ALA A 15 -6.01 -0.64 -3.14
N VAL A 16 -7.28 -0.37 -2.86
CA VAL A 16 -7.78 -0.02 -1.51
C VAL A 16 -8.42 -1.25 -0.88
N VAL A 17 -8.00 -1.58 0.34
CA VAL A 17 -8.47 -2.73 1.12
C VAL A 17 -9.07 -2.23 2.42
N LYS A 18 -10.34 -2.57 2.68
CA LYS A 18 -10.95 -2.37 4.00
C LYS A 18 -10.47 -3.47 4.95
N LEU A 19 -9.94 -3.08 6.11
CA LEU A 19 -9.54 -4.02 7.15
C LEU A 19 -10.78 -4.68 7.78
N GLY A 20 -10.63 -5.94 8.20
CA GLY A 20 -11.70 -6.64 8.92
C GLY A 20 -12.06 -6.01 10.26
N HIS A 21 -11.09 -5.35 10.91
CA HIS A 21 -11.25 -4.58 12.13
C HIS A 21 -10.43 -3.30 12.06
N ARG A 22 -10.90 -2.26 12.77
CA ARG A 22 -10.07 -1.09 13.07
C ARG A 22 -8.87 -1.55 13.90
N GLY A 23 -7.67 -1.08 13.56
CA GLY A 23 -6.47 -1.50 14.27
C GLY A 23 -5.26 -0.64 13.98
N ILE A 24 -4.22 -0.83 14.79
CA ILE A 24 -2.90 -0.24 14.57
C ILE A 24 -2.06 -1.28 13.84
N VAL A 25 -1.53 -0.92 12.67
CA VAL A 25 -0.66 -1.80 11.88
C VAL A 25 0.79 -1.60 12.31
N ASN A 26 1.45 -2.68 12.72
CA ASN A 26 2.83 -2.72 13.16
C ASN A 26 3.81 -2.97 12.00
N SER A 27 3.43 -3.85 11.05
CA SER A 27 4.24 -4.15 9.87
C SER A 27 3.38 -4.54 8.69
N VAL A 28 3.95 -4.39 7.50
CA VAL A 28 3.33 -4.77 6.23
C VAL A 28 4.30 -5.65 5.45
N LEU A 29 3.80 -6.79 4.96
CA LEU A 29 4.54 -7.67 4.06
C LEU A 29 3.99 -7.53 2.64
N ILE A 30 4.89 -7.28 1.71
CA ILE A 30 4.64 -7.20 0.26
C ILE A 30 5.31 -8.42 -0.37
N ASP A 31 4.52 -9.21 -1.10
CA ASP A 31 4.95 -10.46 -1.72
C ASP A 31 4.82 -10.37 -3.24
N THR A 32 5.92 -10.48 -3.97
CA THR A 32 5.99 -10.52 -5.44
C THR A 32 6.22 -11.94 -5.97
N ASN A 33 5.95 -12.98 -5.17
CA ASN A 33 6.08 -14.37 -5.59
C ASN A 33 5.34 -14.64 -6.90
N HIS A 34 6.00 -15.43 -7.76
CA HIS A 34 5.59 -15.75 -9.14
C HIS A 34 5.71 -14.62 -10.16
N PHE A 35 5.88 -13.36 -9.74
CA PHE A 35 6.15 -12.22 -10.63
C PHE A 35 7.66 -12.07 -10.86
N LYS A 36 8.18 -12.80 -11.86
CA LYS A 36 9.62 -12.82 -12.20
C LYS A 36 10.05 -11.77 -13.21
N GLY A 37 9.12 -11.31 -14.06
CA GLY A 37 9.38 -10.33 -15.12
C GLY A 37 8.43 -9.14 -15.15
N ASN A 38 7.31 -9.22 -14.42
CA ASN A 38 6.26 -8.21 -14.36
C ASN A 38 5.89 -7.85 -12.91
N PHE A 39 6.87 -7.86 -12.00
CA PHE A 39 6.72 -7.25 -10.68
C PHE A 39 6.90 -5.73 -10.81
N PRO A 40 6.23 -4.92 -9.98
CA PRO A 40 6.41 -3.48 -10.00
C PRO A 40 7.81 -3.08 -9.53
N GLU A 41 8.35 -1.96 -10.04
CA GLU A 41 9.68 -1.49 -9.65
C GLU A 41 9.72 -1.04 -8.18
N SER A 42 8.64 -0.40 -7.74
CA SER A 42 8.48 0.06 -6.37
C SER A 42 7.02 0.09 -5.96
N CYS A 43 6.79 0.12 -4.65
CA CYS A 43 5.47 0.32 -4.07
C CYS A 43 5.54 1.25 -2.86
N GLN A 44 4.38 1.76 -2.45
CA GLN A 44 4.18 2.36 -1.13
C GLN A 44 2.88 1.82 -0.52
N VAL A 45 2.77 1.91 0.80
CA VAL A 45 1.55 1.52 1.52
C VAL A 45 1.13 2.65 2.44
N GLU A 46 -0.12 3.04 2.30
CA GLU A 46 -0.76 4.07 3.11
C GLU A 46 -2.00 3.51 3.80
N GLY A 47 -2.47 4.23 4.82
CA GLY A 47 -3.66 3.86 5.57
C GLY A 47 -4.40 5.08 6.03
N CYS A 48 -5.71 4.93 6.21
CA CYS A 48 -6.55 6.00 6.72
C CYS A 48 -7.60 5.45 7.69
N LEU A 49 -8.04 6.33 8.59
CA LEU A 49 -9.26 6.14 9.35
C LEU A 49 -10.41 6.77 8.57
N TYR A 50 -11.35 5.94 8.13
CA TYR A 50 -12.56 6.36 7.42
C TYR A 50 -13.74 5.51 7.90
N GLU A 51 -14.85 6.16 8.26
CA GLU A 51 -16.04 5.50 8.82
C GLU A 51 -16.96 4.93 7.73
N GLY A 52 -16.92 5.50 6.52
CA GLY A 52 -17.63 4.97 5.36
C GLY A 52 -16.97 3.69 4.85
N SER A 53 -17.71 2.94 4.03
CA SER A 53 -17.20 1.68 3.45
C SER A 53 -17.55 1.48 1.99
N ASP A 54 -18.19 2.46 1.36
CA ASP A 54 -18.56 2.35 -0.04
C ASP A 54 -17.38 2.73 -0.93
N VAL A 55 -16.84 1.75 -1.65
CA VAL A 55 -15.79 1.94 -2.64
C VAL A 55 -16.19 2.90 -3.76
N ALA A 56 -17.50 3.08 -4.01
CA ALA A 56 -18.00 4.08 -4.98
C ALA A 56 -17.68 5.52 -4.55
N THR A 57 -17.27 5.72 -3.30
CA THR A 57 -16.88 7.03 -2.77
C THR A 57 -15.40 7.37 -3.06
N LEU A 58 -14.59 6.40 -3.53
CA LEU A 58 -13.19 6.66 -3.89
C LEU A 58 -13.10 7.55 -5.14
N ASN A 59 -12.20 8.53 -5.10
CA ASN A 59 -11.86 9.31 -6.29
C ASN A 59 -10.97 8.50 -7.25
N SER A 60 -10.57 9.11 -8.38
CA SER A 60 -9.70 8.47 -9.39
C SER A 60 -8.29 8.09 -8.89
N LYS A 61 -7.90 8.54 -7.69
CA LYS A 61 -6.63 8.22 -7.02
C LYS A 61 -6.79 7.20 -5.89
N GLY A 62 -7.98 6.63 -5.71
CA GLY A 62 -8.24 5.69 -4.64
C GLY A 62 -8.26 6.36 -3.26
N GLU A 63 -8.77 7.59 -3.17
CA GLU A 63 -8.88 8.33 -1.91
C GLU A 63 -10.34 8.61 -1.56
N PHE A 64 -10.70 8.40 -0.29
CA PHE A 64 -11.96 8.89 0.24
C PHE A 64 -11.92 10.42 0.44
N PRO A 65 -12.99 11.16 0.09
CA PRO A 65 -13.09 12.60 0.36
C PRO A 65 -12.92 12.91 1.85
N GLY A 66 -11.99 13.81 2.17
CA GLY A 66 -11.73 14.24 3.53
C GLY A 66 -10.96 13.24 4.41
N ALA A 67 -10.61 12.04 3.90
CA ALA A 67 -9.78 11.10 4.64
C ALA A 67 -8.30 11.52 4.59
N ALA A 68 -7.64 11.48 5.75
CA ALA A 68 -6.20 11.66 5.83
C ALA A 68 -5.50 10.31 5.60
N TRP A 69 -4.90 10.14 4.43
CA TRP A 69 -4.03 9.01 4.13
C TRP A 69 -2.63 9.26 4.69
N MET A 70 -2.17 8.34 5.52
CA MET A 70 -0.86 8.40 6.18
C MET A 70 0.02 7.28 5.67
N PRO A 71 1.33 7.51 5.46
CA PRO A 71 2.24 6.47 5.06
C PRO A 71 2.41 5.44 6.19
N LEU A 72 2.24 4.16 5.87
CA LEU A 72 2.69 3.04 6.70
C LEU A 72 4.09 2.61 6.24
N VAL A 73 4.27 2.47 4.92
CA VAL A 73 5.54 2.14 4.29
C VAL A 73 5.79 3.19 3.22
N THR A 74 6.86 3.97 3.40
CA THR A 74 7.31 4.92 2.36
C THR A 74 7.75 4.19 1.11
N ARG A 75 7.70 4.87 -0.04
CA ARG A 75 7.98 4.23 -1.33
C ARG A 75 9.33 3.54 -1.34
N CYS A 76 9.34 2.23 -1.59
CA CYS A 76 10.53 1.38 -1.59
C CYS A 76 10.59 0.50 -2.83
N LYS A 77 11.81 0.08 -3.21
CA LYS A 77 12.00 -0.89 -4.30
C LYS A 77 11.49 -2.26 -3.93
N LEU A 78 11.06 -2.98 -4.94
CA LEU A 78 10.72 -4.40 -4.86
C LEU A 78 11.66 -5.21 -5.75
N ALA A 79 11.80 -6.49 -5.45
CA ALA A 79 12.50 -7.44 -6.30
C ALA A 79 11.53 -8.48 -6.87
N ALA A 80 12.00 -9.21 -7.87
CA ALA A 80 11.26 -10.29 -8.50
C ALA A 80 11.21 -11.50 -7.56
N HIS A 81 10.03 -12.11 -7.38
CA HIS A 81 9.86 -13.34 -6.60
C HIS A 81 10.43 -13.22 -5.17
N GLU A 82 10.02 -12.17 -4.45
CA GLU A 82 10.51 -11.85 -3.12
C GLU A 82 9.35 -11.55 -2.16
N GLU A 83 9.55 -11.89 -0.88
CA GLU A 83 8.74 -11.38 0.22
C GLU A 83 9.56 -10.35 0.99
N VAL A 84 9.02 -9.14 1.15
CA VAL A 84 9.63 -8.08 1.94
C VAL A 84 8.66 -7.59 3.01
N GLU A 85 9.09 -7.68 4.27
CA GLU A 85 8.38 -7.09 5.40
C GLU A 85 9.01 -5.75 5.78
N LYS A 86 8.15 -4.77 6.04
CA LYS A 86 8.52 -3.41 6.45
C LYS A 86 7.75 -3.03 7.71
N GLU A 87 8.46 -2.44 8.67
CA GLU A 87 7.82 -1.82 9.82
C GLU A 87 6.98 -0.63 9.38
N SER A 88 5.80 -0.51 10.00
CA SER A 88 4.90 0.61 9.78
C SER A 88 5.41 1.84 10.53
N ILE A 89 5.49 2.99 9.85
CA ILE A 89 5.75 4.28 10.50
C ILE A 89 4.47 4.94 11.04
N CYS A 90 3.30 4.35 10.78
CA CYS A 90 2.03 4.84 11.27
C CYS A 90 1.73 4.26 12.66
N THR A 91 1.48 5.12 13.63
CA THR A 91 1.16 4.75 15.01
C THR A 91 -0.32 4.95 15.37
N THR A 92 -1.14 5.38 14.43
CA THR A 92 -2.56 5.66 14.65
C THR A 92 -3.44 4.51 14.14
N PRO A 93 -4.63 4.30 14.74
CA PRO A 93 -5.58 3.32 14.23
C PRO A 93 -6.09 3.68 12.82
N ILE A 94 -6.22 2.67 11.97
CA ILE A 94 -6.75 2.78 10.61
C ILE A 94 -7.88 1.78 10.35
N THR A 95 -8.68 2.02 9.32
CA THR A 95 -9.72 1.09 8.83
C THR A 95 -9.49 0.64 7.40
N HIS A 96 -8.67 1.37 6.63
CA HIS A 96 -8.38 1.06 5.24
C HIS A 96 -6.88 1.14 4.96
N LEU A 97 -6.42 0.32 4.03
CA LEU A 97 -5.09 0.34 3.45
C LEU A 97 -5.17 0.69 1.97
N ARG A 98 -4.16 1.39 1.46
CA ARG A 98 -3.94 1.60 0.03
C ARG A 98 -2.54 1.11 -0.31
N LEU A 99 -2.46 0.12 -1.18
CA LEU A 99 -1.22 -0.26 -1.85
C LEU A 99 -1.17 0.51 -3.17
N THR A 100 -0.08 1.22 -3.42
CA THR A 100 0.20 1.83 -4.72
C THR A 100 1.50 1.26 -5.27
N ILE A 101 1.48 0.81 -6.52
CA ILE A 101 2.63 0.25 -7.23
C ILE A 101 3.02 1.15 -8.39
N TYR A 102 4.29 1.13 -8.77
CA TYR A 102 4.83 2.04 -9.78
C TYR A 102 5.70 1.33 -10.82
N PRO A 103 5.52 1.64 -12.13
CA PRO A 103 4.32 2.29 -12.70
C PRO A 103 3.11 1.35 -12.73
N ASP A 104 3.37 0.05 -12.88
CA ASP A 104 2.39 -1.04 -13.00
C ASP A 104 3.08 -2.37 -12.62
N GLY A 105 2.33 -3.47 -12.63
CA GLY A 105 2.87 -4.82 -12.42
C GLY A 105 1.98 -5.67 -11.52
N GLY A 106 2.53 -6.78 -11.03
CA GLY A 106 1.82 -7.72 -10.17
C GLY A 106 2.43 -7.88 -8.78
N VAL A 107 1.55 -7.94 -7.79
CA VAL A 107 1.84 -8.28 -6.39
C VAL A 107 0.99 -9.49 -6.03
N SER A 108 1.63 -10.53 -5.49
CA SER A 108 0.97 -11.77 -5.11
C SER A 108 0.13 -11.60 -3.85
N ARG A 109 0.73 -11.00 -2.80
CA ARG A 109 0.05 -10.78 -1.52
C ARG A 109 0.45 -9.45 -0.90
N LEU A 110 -0.52 -8.89 -0.20
CA LEU A 110 -0.34 -7.82 0.79
C LEU A 110 -0.82 -8.38 2.13
N ARG A 111 0.03 -8.30 3.17
CA ARG A 111 -0.35 -8.67 4.53
C ARG A 111 -0.07 -7.49 5.45
N ALA A 112 -1.01 -7.18 6.33
CA ALA A 112 -0.83 -6.18 7.38
C ALA A 112 -0.94 -6.86 8.74
N TYR A 113 0.11 -6.76 9.53
CA TYR A 113 0.18 -7.30 10.88
C TYR A 113 0.00 -6.17 11.88
N GLY A 114 -0.87 -6.39 12.85
CA GLY A 114 -1.26 -5.34 13.77
C GLY A 114 -2.11 -5.86 14.91
N VAL A 115 -2.53 -4.92 15.76
CA VAL A 115 -3.43 -5.19 16.88
C VAL A 115 -4.79 -4.51 16.64
N PRO A 116 -5.91 -5.21 16.86
CA PRO A 116 -7.24 -4.60 16.80
C PRO A 116 -7.43 -3.61 17.96
N CYS A 117 -8.31 -2.62 17.75
CA CYS A 117 -8.65 -1.58 18.73
C CYS A 117 -10.15 -1.28 18.79
#